data_AF-A0A1B6NXE4-F1
#
_entry.id   AF-A0A1B6NXE4-F1
#
_cell.length_a   1.000
_cell.length_b   1.000
_cell.length_c   1.000
_cell.angle_alpha   90.00
_cell.angle_beta   90.00
_cell.angle_gamma   90.00
#
_symmetry.space_group_name_H-M   'P 1'
#
loop_
_entity.id
_entity.type
_entity.pdbx_description
1 polymer ?
#
loop_
_entity_poly.entity_id
_entity_poly.type
_entity_poly.pdbx_seq_one_letter_code
_entity_poly.pdbx_strand_id
1 'polypeptide(L)' 'MGKLTLALVAHDHKKPELLAWVKQHIDVLKQCNLVGTGTQAAWLPKKLGLEVTRYKSGPL' A
#
# COMPACT_ATOMS: atom_id res chain seq x y z
N MET A 1 -20.20 -6.02 8.67
CA MET A 1 -18.80 -6.17 9.14
C MET A 1 -18.01 -4.96 8.64
N GLY A 2 -17.20 -4.34 9.49
CA GLY A 2 -16.41 -3.17 9.10
C GLY A 2 -15.28 -3.54 8.13
N LYS A 3 -14.87 -2.58 7.30
CA LYS A 3 -13.75 -2.74 6.36
C LYS A 3 -12.43 -2.83 7.15
N LEU A 4 -11.62 -3.87 6.92
CA LEU A 4 -10.34 -4.05 7.62
C LEU A 4 -9.34 -2.97 7.19
N THR A 5 -8.61 -2.39 8.14
CA THR A 5 -7.55 -1.43 7.84
C THR A 5 -6.20 -2.14 7.79
N LEU A 6 -5.51 -2.04 6.67
CA LEU A 6 -4.23 -2.70 6.41
C LEU A 6 -3.13 -1.67 6.13
N ALA A 7 -2.05 -1.71 6.92
CA ALA A 7 -0.87 -0.89 6.69
C ALA A 7 0.12 -1.59 5.74
N LEU A 8 0.52 -0.90 4.67
CA LEU A 8 1.53 -1.31 3.71
C LEU A 8 2.82 -0.54 3.98
N VAL A 9 3.86 -1.25 4.43
CA VAL A 9 5.17 -0.69 4.77
C VAL A 9 6.27 -1.57 4.19
N ALA A 10 7.23 -0.94 3.53
CA ALA A 10 8.44 -1.60 3.06
C ALA A 10 9.65 -0.66 3.12
N HIS A 11 10.84 -1.21 3.32
CA HIS A 11 12.10 -0.50 3.08
C HIS A 11 12.29 -0.25 1.58
N ASP A 12 13.16 0.69 1.22
CA ASP A 12 13.36 1.14 -0.16
C ASP A 12 13.67 0.00 -1.13
N HIS A 13 14.54 -0.93 -0.74
CA HIS A 13 14.90 -2.10 -1.56
C HIS A 13 13.77 -3.14 -1.67
N LYS A 14 12.76 -3.07 -0.78
CA LYS A 14 11.61 -3.99 -0.74
C LYS A 14 10.35 -3.45 -1.41
N LYS A 15 10.36 -2.18 -1.86
CA LYS A 15 9.24 -1.57 -2.59
C LYS A 15 8.82 -2.36 -3.84
N PRO A 16 9.75 -2.91 -4.66
CA PRO A 16 9.37 -3.72 -5.82
C PRO A 16 8.66 -5.02 -5.41
N GLU A 17 9.15 -5.69 -4.37
CA GLU A 17 8.55 -6.93 -3.83
C GLU A 17 7.15 -6.66 -3.28
N LEU A 18 6.98 -5.57 -2.50
CA LEU A 18 5.66 -5.16 -2.01
C LEU A 18 4.70 -4.88 -3.16
N LEU A 19 5.15 -4.21 -4.22
CA LEU A 19 4.30 -3.94 -5.38
C LEU A 19 3.86 -5.24 -6.09
N ALA A 20 4.75 -6.22 -6.21
CA ALA A 20 4.41 -7.53 -6.77
C ALA A 20 3.37 -8.25 -5.90
N TRP A 21 3.56 -8.23 -4.58
CA TRP A 21 2.62 -8.82 -3.63
C TRP A 21 1.23 -8.15 -3.69
N VAL A 22 1.17 -6.83 -3.75
CA VAL A 22 -0.09 -6.07 -3.86
C VAL A 22 -0.82 -6.41 -5.17
N LYS A 23 -0.09 -6.56 -6.28
CA LYS A 23 -0.68 -6.99 -7.56
C LYS A 23 -1.31 -8.37 -7.47
N GLN A 24 -0.64 -9.31 -6.81
CA GLN A 24 -1.14 -10.69 -6.64
C GLN A 24 -2.40 -10.76 -5.77
N HIS A 25 -2.58 -9.81 -4.84
CA HIS A 25 -3.68 -9.82 -3.86
C HIS A 25 -4.69 -8.68 -4.06
N ILE A 26 -4.73 -8.08 -5.25
CA ILE A 26 -5.46 -6.84 -5.51
C ILE A 26 -6.95 -6.93 -5.16
N ASP A 27 -7.59 -8.08 -5.43
CA ASP A 27 -9.02 -8.27 -5.20
C ASP A 27 -9.37 -8.35 -3.71
N VAL A 28 -8.46 -8.85 -2.89
CA VAL A 28 -8.59 -8.83 -1.42
C VAL A 28 -8.33 -7.42 -0.90
N LEU A 29 -7.29 -6.75 -1.41
CA LEU A 29 -6.88 -5.43 -0.93
C LEU A 29 -7.91 -4.32 -1.24
N LYS A 30 -8.67 -4.44 -2.33
CA LYS A 30 -9.81 -3.55 -2.64
C LYS A 30 -10.89 -3.55 -1.55
N GLN A 31 -11.00 -4.66 -0.83
CA GLN A 31 -11.96 -4.83 0.27
C GLN A 31 -11.43 -4.28 1.59
N CYS A 32 -10.21 -3.75 1.64
CA CYS A 32 -9.61 -3.14 2.83
C CYS A 32 -9.54 -1.61 2.72
N ASN A 33 -9.34 -0.94 3.85
CA ASN A 33 -8.82 0.43 3.91
C ASN A 33 -7.30 0.34 3.92
N LEU A 34 -6.64 0.76 2.85
CA LEU A 34 -5.19 0.68 2.76
C LEU A 34 -4.56 1.95 3.30
N VAL A 35 -3.54 1.80 4.12
CA VAL A 35 -2.74 2.91 4.63
C VAL A 35 -1.26 2.64 4.44
N GLY A 36 -0.41 3.66 4.34
CA GLY A 36 1.02 3.44 4.18
C GLY A 36 1.86 4.70 4.31
N THR A 37 3.17 4.53 4.36
CA THR A 37 4.15 5.62 4.53
C THR A 37 5.00 5.83 3.27
N GLY A 38 5.68 6.98 3.20
CA GLY A 38 6.71 7.23 2.18
C GLY A 38 6.18 7.36 0.75
N THR A 39 7.02 7.04 -0.24
CA THR A 39 6.70 7.18 -1.67
C THR A 39 5.77 6.10 -2.22
N GLN A 40 5.59 5.00 -1.50
CA GLN A 40 4.79 3.84 -1.93
C GLN A 40 3.31 4.21 -2.06
N ALA A 41 2.76 4.86 -1.01
CA ALA A 41 1.38 5.34 -0.98
C ALA A 41 1.07 6.35 -2.11
N ALA A 42 2.08 7.03 -2.68
CA ALA A 42 1.88 7.98 -3.76
C ALA A 42 1.73 7.33 -5.15
N TRP A 43 2.20 6.09 -5.35
CA TRP A 43 2.26 5.46 -6.68
C TRP A 43 1.31 4.27 -6.84
N LEU A 44 0.94 3.60 -5.74
CA LEU A 44 -0.04 2.51 -5.76
C LEU A 44 -1.39 2.93 -6.39
N PRO A 45 -1.98 4.10 -6.05
CA PRO A 45 -3.23 4.55 -6.67
C PRO A 45 -3.11 4.70 -8.18
N LYS A 46 -2.00 5.27 -8.66
CA LYS A 46 -1.75 5.49 -10.10
C LYS A 46 -1.53 4.21 -10.88
N LYS A 47 -0.92 3.19 -10.27
CA LYS A 47 -0.57 1.94 -10.96
C LYS A 47 -1.63 0.85 -10.85
N LEU A 48 -2.42 0.85 -9.78
CA LEU A 48 -3.27 -0.28 -9.40
C LEU A 48 -4.73 0.11 -9.12
N GLY A 49 -5.07 1.41 -9.15
CA GLY A 49 -6.43 1.86 -8.83
C GLY A 49 -6.83 1.60 -7.38
N LEU A 50 -5.85 1.48 -6.48
CA LEU A 50 -6.04 1.26 -5.04
C LEU A 50 -5.91 2.60 -4.31
N GLU A 51 -6.94 3.04 -3.61
CA GLU A 51 -6.82 4.19 -2.69
C GLU A 51 -5.99 3.79 -1.47
N VAL A 52 -4.93 4.54 -1.21
CA VAL A 52 -4.04 4.33 -0.06
C VAL A 52 -3.88 5.65 0.70
N THR A 53 -4.29 5.68 1.96
CA THR A 53 -4.07 6.85 2.82
C THR A 53 -2.60 6.96 3.17
N ARG A 54 -2.01 8.13 2.90
CA ARG A 54 -0.58 8.39 3.09
C ARG A 54 -0.31 9.02 4.45
N TYR A 55 0.62 8.42 5.19
CA TYR A 55 1.19 8.95 6.41
C TYR A 55 2.65 9.42 6.20
N LYS A 56 3.21 10.11 7.21
CA LYS A 56 4.60 10.59 7.18
C LYS A 56 5.58 9.42 6.97
N SER A 57 6.68 9.69 6.27
CA SER A 57 7.78 8.72 6.15
C SER A 57 8.37 8.41 7.51
N GLY A 58 8.83 7.17 7.70
CA GLY A 58 9.67 6.80 8.85
C GLY A 58 11.02 7.54 8.83
N PRO A 59 11.85 7.35 9.87
CA PRO A 59 13.20 7.91 9.92
C PRO A 59 14.02 7.46 8.71
N LEU A 60 14.85 8.38 8.21
CA LEU A 60 15.85 8.14 7.16
C LEU A 60 17.02 7.35 7.73
#